data_AF-A0A847AR68-F1
#
_entry.id   AF-A0A847AR68-F1
#
_cell.length_a   1.000
_cell.length_b   1.000
_cell.length_c   1.000
_cell.angle_alpha   90.00
_cell.angle_beta   90.00
_cell.angle_gamma   90.00
#
_symmetry.space_group_name_H-M   'P 1'
#
loop_
_entity.id
_entity.type
_entity.pdbx_description
1 polymer ?
#
loop_
_entity_poly.entity_id
_entity_poly.type
_entity_poly.pdbx_seq_one_letter_code
_entity_poly.pdbx_strand_id
1 'polypeptide(L)'
;MLCYTFNTFNKIFIGEVDKMINIKKILCLVISISMFGTLAFGFSSDGKSTETDIKNNIEKTYGINIILPEKGDSKYFNDSILMLEKNIKKFPDNIIKEITDYYLSNGITTNIILDKTENIKDLFSVSVNDENSVNIYIKTLKSSLYTESSFASEEAIVHQIGHFISDYMFKTNNFDKLKVEFDKLNVGYEYDAWGEGYCKVFVNKHSAASFEDEVADLIWYAESHPSILRNINDGDRAIIHEKLSLLADVFNEVFDSISENTKLWLNAIPQNSQSWAKDTIAEMKNSSLISDEFDGLYDAYITREDFYKLILNMLNQKIGQDNLNTYFNLMGYEEHVALDPVNGEIFVDDGMNYSSYYNLLCNNNEILNQAYRMGILNSESSKETEGYMTRLEIAKILVYIGNELGMDISDYEITNYKDIDNVSENEKPYIYIAAGKGFLKGDGLNFKPFDYCTYQEAYI
;
A
#
# COMPACT_ATOMS: atom_id res chain seq x y z
N MET A 1 69.37 10.76 -33.44
CA MET A 1 68.19 11.63 -33.62
C MET A 1 66.99 10.78 -34.04
N LEU A 2 66.60 9.82 -33.18
CA LEU A 2 65.57 8.80 -33.44
C LEU A 2 65.04 8.24 -32.09
N CYS A 3 64.85 9.14 -31.12
CA CYS A 3 64.38 8.79 -29.75
C CYS A 3 63.44 9.86 -29.15
N TYR A 4 62.74 10.64 -29.98
CA TYR A 4 61.80 11.65 -29.45
C TYR A 4 60.40 11.65 -30.09
N THR A 5 60.03 10.61 -30.84
CA THR A 5 58.71 10.54 -31.52
C THR A 5 58.02 9.18 -31.42
N PHE A 6 58.36 8.33 -30.45
CA PHE A 6 57.68 7.04 -30.22
C PHE A 6 56.97 6.89 -28.85
N ASN A 7 57.17 7.84 -27.93
CA ASN A 7 56.54 7.79 -26.59
C ASN A 7 55.19 8.54 -26.48
N THR A 8 54.75 9.21 -27.53
CA THR A 8 53.44 9.91 -27.54
C THR A 8 52.34 9.07 -28.21
N PHE A 9 52.69 8.03 -28.99
CA PHE A 9 51.69 7.17 -29.66
C PHE A 9 51.25 5.96 -28.82
N ASN A 10 52.11 5.42 -27.95
CA ASN A 10 51.76 4.25 -27.11
C ASN A 10 51.05 4.58 -25.79
N LYS A 11 51.04 5.85 -25.36
CA LYS A 11 50.24 6.27 -24.17
C LYS A 11 48.79 6.60 -24.50
N ILE A 12 48.46 6.84 -25.76
CA ILE A 12 47.09 7.10 -26.19
C ILE A 12 46.35 5.77 -26.41
N PHE A 13 47.01 4.74 -26.94
CA PHE A 13 46.34 3.46 -27.26
C PHE A 13 46.08 2.53 -26.06
N ILE A 14 46.92 2.55 -25.01
CA ILE A 14 46.69 1.67 -23.83
C ILE A 14 45.61 2.26 -22.91
N GLY A 15 45.55 3.59 -22.78
CA GLY A 15 44.48 4.27 -22.05
C GLY A 15 43.11 4.19 -22.75
N GLU A 16 43.10 4.07 -24.07
CA GLU A 16 41.87 3.88 -24.85
C GLU A 16 41.37 2.42 -24.83
N VAL A 17 42.24 1.40 -24.79
CA VAL A 17 41.78 0.00 -24.71
C VAL A 17 41.17 -0.32 -23.35
N ASP A 18 41.76 0.13 -22.24
CA ASP A 18 41.17 -0.05 -20.90
C ASP A 18 39.90 0.80 -20.72
N LYS A 19 39.85 2.01 -21.30
CA LYS A 19 38.60 2.78 -21.39
C LYS A 19 37.57 2.08 -22.25
N MET A 20 37.95 1.46 -23.36
CA MET A 20 37.02 0.78 -24.27
C MET A 20 36.52 -0.55 -23.68
N ILE A 21 37.31 -1.24 -22.86
CA ILE A 21 36.88 -2.42 -22.08
C ILE A 21 35.93 -1.99 -20.95
N ASN A 22 36.24 -0.92 -20.22
CA ASN A 22 35.34 -0.38 -19.19
C ASN A 22 34.07 0.22 -19.79
N ILE A 23 34.15 0.90 -20.94
CA ILE A 23 32.98 1.39 -21.68
C ILE A 23 32.17 0.21 -22.21
N LYS A 24 32.77 -0.86 -22.75
CA LYS A 24 32.03 -2.06 -23.16
C LYS A 24 31.38 -2.79 -21.98
N LYS A 25 32.02 -2.82 -20.81
CA LYS A 25 31.42 -3.37 -19.58
C LYS A 25 30.29 -2.51 -19.05
N ILE A 26 30.44 -1.18 -19.06
CA ILE A 26 29.39 -0.23 -18.71
C ILE A 26 28.27 -0.28 -19.75
N LEU A 27 28.57 -0.43 -21.04
CA LEU A 27 27.57 -0.56 -22.10
C LEU A 27 26.85 -1.90 -21.98
N CYS A 28 27.53 -3.01 -21.67
CA CYS A 28 26.88 -4.28 -21.35
C CYS A 28 26.06 -4.18 -20.07
N LEU A 29 26.52 -3.47 -19.04
CA LEU A 29 25.76 -3.25 -17.81
C LEU A 29 24.54 -2.36 -18.05
N VAL A 30 24.67 -1.32 -18.89
CA VAL A 30 23.59 -0.42 -19.30
C VAL A 30 22.64 -1.12 -20.26
N ILE A 31 23.14 -1.98 -21.15
CA ILE A 31 22.34 -2.84 -22.04
C ILE A 31 21.60 -3.88 -21.20
N SER A 32 22.25 -4.48 -20.21
CA SER A 32 21.63 -5.38 -19.24
C SER A 32 20.64 -4.65 -18.35
N ILE A 33 20.90 -3.44 -17.86
CA ILE A 33 19.94 -2.61 -17.11
C ILE A 33 18.79 -2.16 -18.01
N SER A 34 19.04 -1.91 -19.31
CA SER A 34 18.00 -1.61 -20.28
C SER A 34 17.29 -2.85 -20.84
N MET A 35 17.80 -4.06 -20.57
CA MET A 35 17.15 -5.33 -20.89
C MET A 35 16.41 -5.91 -19.66
N PHE A 36 16.91 -5.70 -18.45
CA PHE A 36 16.25 -5.97 -17.17
C PHE A 36 15.23 -4.88 -16.81
N GLY A 37 15.39 -3.67 -17.33
CA GLY A 37 14.37 -2.60 -17.32
C GLY A 37 13.37 -2.71 -18.47
N THR A 38 13.44 -3.76 -19.29
CA THR A 38 12.47 -4.08 -20.34
C THR A 38 12.05 -5.55 -20.25
N LEU A 39 11.19 -5.87 -19.29
CA LEU A 39 10.17 -6.88 -19.53
C LEU A 39 8.90 -6.17 -19.98
N ALA A 40 8.98 -5.68 -21.23
CA ALA A 40 7.82 -5.40 -22.05
C ALA A 40 7.40 -6.70 -22.72
N PHE A 41 6.29 -7.30 -22.27
CA PHE A 41 5.44 -8.09 -23.16
C PHE A 41 4.01 -7.58 -23.04
N GLY A 42 3.39 -7.38 -24.22
CA GLY A 42 2.26 -6.50 -24.40
C GLY A 42 0.94 -7.02 -23.83
N PHE A 43 0.09 -6.08 -23.43
CA PHE A 43 -1.33 -6.32 -23.29
C PHE A 43 -1.93 -6.63 -24.67
N SER A 44 -2.18 -7.90 -24.97
CA SER A 44 -3.37 -8.24 -25.75
C SER A 44 -4.45 -8.69 -24.78
N SER A 45 -5.54 -7.93 -24.76
CA SER A 45 -6.79 -8.29 -24.12
C SER A 45 -7.15 -9.75 -24.40
N ASP A 46 -7.37 -10.55 -23.36
CA ASP A 46 -8.53 -11.43 -23.32
C ASP A 46 -8.99 -11.74 -21.87
N GLY A 47 -10.26 -11.40 -21.64
CA GLY A 47 -11.21 -12.08 -20.77
C GLY A 47 -10.91 -12.28 -19.28
N LYS A 48 -11.43 -11.36 -18.43
CA LYS A 48 -12.50 -11.68 -17.44
C LYS A 48 -12.94 -10.53 -16.51
N SER A 49 -12.26 -9.38 -16.50
CA SER A 49 -12.82 -8.14 -15.94
C SER A 49 -12.57 -7.01 -16.93
N THR A 50 -13.60 -6.56 -17.63
CA THR A 50 -13.45 -5.45 -18.56
C THR A 50 -13.29 -4.15 -17.78
N GLU A 51 -12.54 -3.18 -18.29
CA GLU A 51 -12.42 -1.80 -17.77
C GLU A 51 -13.75 -1.24 -17.24
N THR A 52 -14.81 -1.50 -18.00
CA THR A 52 -16.19 -1.16 -17.72
C THR A 52 -16.66 -1.72 -16.38
N ASP A 53 -16.27 -2.95 -16.02
CA ASP A 53 -16.65 -3.59 -14.77
C ASP A 53 -15.98 -2.90 -13.57
N ILE A 54 -14.68 -2.60 -13.65
CA ILE A 54 -13.95 -1.90 -12.57
C ILE A 54 -14.51 -0.48 -12.39
N LYS A 55 -14.64 0.27 -13.48
CA LYS A 55 -15.23 1.61 -13.47
C LYS A 55 -16.62 1.57 -12.84
N ASN A 56 -17.52 0.72 -13.33
CA ASN A 56 -18.89 0.61 -12.82
C ASN A 56 -18.92 0.18 -11.34
N ASN A 57 -17.99 -0.68 -10.91
CA ASN A 57 -17.87 -1.07 -9.51
C ASN A 57 -17.47 0.12 -8.64
N ILE A 58 -16.47 0.90 -9.03
CA ILE A 58 -16.08 2.12 -8.29
C ILE A 58 -17.26 3.09 -8.22
N GLU A 59 -17.90 3.38 -9.35
CA GLU A 59 -19.04 4.31 -9.42
C GLU A 59 -20.20 3.85 -8.52
N LYS A 60 -20.52 2.55 -8.54
CA LYS A 60 -21.59 1.97 -7.72
C LYS A 60 -21.24 1.96 -6.23
N THR A 61 -20.02 1.57 -5.88
CA THR A 61 -19.58 1.45 -4.48
C THR A 61 -19.49 2.82 -3.82
N TYR A 62 -18.91 3.80 -4.51
CA TYR A 62 -18.60 5.11 -3.92
C TYR A 62 -19.56 6.23 -4.33
N GLY A 63 -20.52 5.98 -5.23
CA GLY A 63 -21.48 7.00 -5.66
C GLY A 63 -20.86 8.15 -6.48
N ILE A 64 -19.74 7.90 -7.14
CA ILE A 64 -19.02 8.85 -8.00
C ILE A 64 -19.33 8.58 -9.47
N ASN A 65 -19.17 9.57 -10.35
CA ASN A 65 -19.14 9.37 -11.80
C ASN A 65 -17.72 9.54 -12.33
N ILE A 66 -17.19 8.57 -13.08
CA ILE A 66 -15.87 8.65 -13.70
C ILE A 66 -16.04 9.15 -15.14
N ILE A 67 -15.53 10.34 -15.43
CA ILE A 67 -15.59 11.01 -16.73
C ILE A 67 -14.24 10.85 -17.42
N LEU A 68 -14.27 10.21 -18.60
CA LEU A 68 -13.11 10.04 -19.48
C LEU A 68 -13.18 11.06 -20.64
N PRO A 69 -12.05 11.50 -21.21
CA PRO A 69 -12.06 12.44 -22.34
C PRO A 69 -12.73 11.84 -23.58
N GLU A 70 -13.71 12.54 -24.16
CA GLU A 70 -14.63 12.12 -25.24
C GLU A 70 -13.98 11.66 -26.58
N LYS A 71 -12.64 11.59 -26.67
CA LYS A 71 -11.90 11.25 -27.91
C LYS A 71 -10.79 10.21 -27.75
N GLY A 72 -10.64 9.62 -26.56
CA GLY A 72 -9.71 8.50 -26.34
C GLY A 72 -10.44 7.16 -26.43
N ASP A 73 -9.80 6.14 -26.99
CA ASP A 73 -10.22 4.76 -26.75
C ASP A 73 -10.15 4.53 -25.22
N SER A 74 -11.25 4.09 -24.59
CA SER A 74 -11.32 3.93 -23.12
C SER A 74 -10.13 3.13 -22.59
N LYS A 75 -9.70 2.15 -23.40
CA LYS A 75 -8.55 1.28 -23.20
C LYS A 75 -7.27 2.00 -22.76
N TYR A 76 -7.11 3.27 -23.13
CA TYR A 76 -5.96 4.10 -22.76
C TYR A 76 -5.95 4.57 -21.30
N PHE A 77 -7.03 4.33 -20.54
CA PHE A 77 -7.20 4.75 -19.15
C PHE A 77 -7.31 3.58 -18.17
N ASN A 78 -7.22 2.33 -18.64
CA ASN A 78 -7.24 1.13 -17.81
C ASN A 78 -6.34 1.23 -16.58
N ASP A 79 -5.06 1.57 -16.80
CA ASP A 79 -4.08 1.68 -15.72
C ASP A 79 -4.44 2.80 -14.74
N SER A 80 -5.01 3.90 -15.23
CA SER A 80 -5.47 5.00 -14.38
C SER A 80 -6.70 4.63 -13.55
N ILE A 81 -7.63 3.84 -14.09
CA ILE A 81 -8.82 3.35 -13.38
C ILE A 81 -8.42 2.31 -12.32
N LEU A 82 -7.51 1.40 -12.65
CA LEU A 82 -6.93 0.44 -11.70
C LEU A 82 -6.19 1.17 -10.56
N MET A 83 -5.38 2.16 -10.91
CA MET A 83 -4.68 2.99 -9.92
C MET A 83 -5.68 3.75 -9.04
N LEU A 84 -6.76 4.26 -9.61
CA LEU A 84 -7.82 4.91 -8.86
C LEU A 84 -8.51 3.94 -7.88
N GLU A 85 -8.87 2.73 -8.34
CA GLU A 85 -9.47 1.70 -7.49
C GLU A 85 -8.57 1.40 -6.28
N LYS A 86 -7.28 1.19 -6.54
CA LYS A 86 -6.28 0.90 -5.52
C LYS A 86 -6.20 2.03 -4.48
N ASN A 87 -6.14 3.28 -4.93
CA ASN A 87 -5.89 4.41 -4.04
C ASN A 87 -7.13 4.91 -3.31
N ILE A 88 -8.34 4.76 -3.86
CA ILE A 88 -9.56 5.06 -3.10
C ILE A 88 -9.67 4.11 -1.89
N LYS A 89 -9.26 2.85 -2.02
CA LYS A 89 -9.30 1.85 -0.94
C LYS A 89 -8.33 2.13 0.21
N LYS A 90 -7.40 3.08 0.08
CA LYS A 90 -6.50 3.48 1.18
C LYS A 90 -7.24 4.23 2.27
N PHE A 91 -8.22 5.05 1.87
CA PHE A 91 -9.04 5.80 2.79
C PHE A 91 -9.95 4.87 3.60
N PRO A 92 -10.33 5.25 4.83
CA PRO A 92 -11.23 4.47 5.65
C PRO A 92 -12.54 4.12 4.91
N ASP A 93 -12.97 2.87 5.11
CA ASP A 93 -14.17 2.34 4.48
C ASP A 93 -15.38 3.26 4.67
N ASN A 94 -16.14 3.44 3.59
CA ASN A 94 -17.36 4.25 3.50
C ASN A 94 -17.21 5.78 3.60
N ILE A 95 -16.05 6.36 3.96
CA ILE A 95 -15.91 7.84 4.01
C ILE A 95 -16.32 8.48 2.68
N ILE A 96 -15.74 8.00 1.57
CA ILE A 96 -16.01 8.57 0.24
C ILE A 96 -17.50 8.47 -0.11
N LYS A 97 -18.13 7.36 0.27
CA LYS A 97 -19.56 7.11 0.03
C LYS A 97 -20.45 8.03 0.86
N GLU A 98 -20.10 8.25 2.12
CA GLU A 98 -20.81 9.18 3.02
C GLU A 98 -20.79 10.61 2.48
N ILE A 99 -19.63 11.05 1.98
CA ILE A 99 -19.46 12.37 1.35
C ILE A 99 -20.31 12.47 0.07
N THR A 100 -20.25 11.47 -0.80
CA THR A 100 -21.01 11.51 -2.06
C THR A 100 -22.52 11.44 -1.83
N ASP A 101 -22.99 10.68 -0.82
CA ASP A 101 -24.39 10.63 -0.43
C ASP A 101 -24.88 11.97 0.13
N TYR A 102 -24.04 12.67 0.90
CA TYR A 102 -24.32 14.05 1.31
C TYR A 102 -24.50 14.97 0.10
N TYR A 103 -23.56 14.97 -0.85
CA TYR A 103 -23.66 15.81 -2.05
C TYR A 103 -24.90 15.45 -2.89
N LEU A 104 -25.15 14.16 -3.09
CA LEU A 104 -26.30 13.67 -3.85
C LEU A 104 -27.63 14.08 -3.21
N SER A 105 -27.74 14.04 -1.88
CA SER A 105 -28.93 14.49 -1.16
C SER A 105 -29.22 15.98 -1.34
N ASN A 106 -28.19 16.78 -1.66
CA ASN A 106 -28.27 18.19 -2.00
C ASN A 106 -28.40 18.46 -3.51
N GLY A 107 -28.58 17.40 -4.32
CA GLY A 107 -28.69 17.52 -5.78
C GLY A 107 -27.37 17.78 -6.50
N ILE A 108 -26.23 17.58 -5.83
CA ILE A 108 -24.89 17.83 -6.36
C ILE A 108 -24.29 16.49 -6.79
N THR A 109 -23.83 16.39 -8.04
CA THR A 109 -23.14 15.19 -8.53
C THR A 109 -21.64 15.24 -8.20
N THR A 110 -21.06 14.11 -7.82
CA THR A 110 -19.61 14.00 -7.59
C THR A 110 -18.97 13.29 -8.78
N ASN A 111 -18.00 13.94 -9.43
CA ASN A 111 -17.34 13.43 -10.62
C ASN A 111 -15.83 13.33 -10.42
N ILE A 112 -15.23 12.23 -10.86
CA ILE A 112 -13.79 12.10 -11.06
C ILE A 112 -13.50 12.27 -12.55
N ILE A 113 -12.76 13.31 -12.90
CA ILE A 113 -12.43 13.65 -14.28
C ILE A 113 -10.97 13.28 -14.53
N LEU A 114 -10.75 12.26 -15.37
CA LEU A 114 -9.40 11.91 -15.83
C LEU A 114 -9.04 12.81 -17.00
N ASP A 115 -8.10 13.73 -16.79
CA ASP A 115 -7.71 14.71 -17.80
C ASP A 115 -6.24 14.52 -18.21
N LYS A 116 -5.93 14.62 -19.50
CA LYS A 116 -4.56 14.41 -19.99
C LYS A 116 -3.75 15.69 -19.82
N THR A 117 -2.57 15.58 -19.24
CA THR A 117 -1.57 16.65 -19.23
C THR A 117 -0.25 16.17 -19.83
N GLU A 118 0.51 17.11 -20.39
CA GLU A 118 1.90 16.88 -20.83
C GLU A 118 2.92 17.43 -19.81
N ASN A 119 2.45 18.15 -18.79
CA ASN A 119 3.29 18.85 -17.83
C ASN A 119 3.10 18.28 -16.42
N ILE A 120 4.19 17.76 -15.87
CA ILE A 120 4.25 17.16 -14.53
C ILE A 120 3.82 18.16 -13.44
N LYS A 121 4.07 19.46 -13.63
CA LYS A 121 3.68 20.49 -12.64
C LYS A 121 2.17 20.62 -12.47
N ASP A 122 1.41 20.19 -13.47
CA ASP A 122 -0.05 20.34 -13.46
C ASP A 122 -0.73 19.17 -12.75
N LEU A 123 0.02 18.15 -12.31
CA LEU A 123 -0.51 16.97 -11.61
C LEU A 123 -1.28 17.31 -10.32
N PHE A 124 -0.98 18.45 -9.69
CA PHE A 124 -1.57 18.91 -8.42
C PHE A 124 -2.46 20.15 -8.62
N SER A 125 -3.25 20.21 -9.69
CA SER A 125 -4.16 21.34 -9.94
C SER A 125 -5.38 21.33 -9.02
N VAL A 126 -5.81 22.51 -8.58
CA VAL A 126 -6.98 22.75 -7.69
C VAL A 126 -8.30 22.39 -8.40
N SER A 127 -9.18 21.70 -7.68
CA SER A 127 -10.54 21.34 -8.12
C SER A 127 -11.39 22.59 -8.40
N VAL A 128 -12.21 22.54 -9.45
CA VAL A 128 -13.18 23.61 -9.75
C VAL A 128 -14.56 23.11 -9.39
N ASN A 129 -15.13 23.67 -8.32
CA ASN A 129 -16.50 23.41 -7.91
C ASN A 129 -17.46 24.22 -8.79
N ASP A 130 -18.44 23.54 -9.39
CA ASP A 130 -19.57 24.17 -10.08
C ASP A 130 -20.82 24.06 -9.19
N GLU A 131 -21.82 24.93 -9.34
CA GLU A 131 -22.99 25.02 -8.45
C GLU A 131 -23.76 23.69 -8.34
N ASN A 132 -23.68 22.83 -9.37
CA ASN A 132 -24.38 21.55 -9.43
C ASN A 132 -23.47 20.31 -9.39
N SER A 133 -22.14 20.48 -9.31
CA SER A 133 -21.21 19.34 -9.33
C SER A 133 -19.90 19.61 -8.60
N VAL A 134 -19.41 18.59 -7.90
CA VAL A 134 -18.04 18.54 -7.36
C VAL A 134 -17.19 17.75 -8.34
N ASN A 135 -16.16 18.39 -8.90
CA ASN A 135 -15.29 17.81 -9.91
C ASN A 135 -13.88 17.62 -9.36
N ILE A 136 -13.48 16.36 -9.18
CA ILE A 136 -12.16 15.94 -8.75
C ILE A 136 -11.33 15.68 -10.00
N TYR A 137 -10.32 16.52 -10.26
CA TYR A 137 -9.49 16.40 -11.45
C TYR A 137 -8.26 15.56 -11.16
N ILE A 138 -8.14 14.41 -11.82
CA ILE A 138 -6.96 13.57 -11.76
C ILE A 138 -6.23 13.70 -13.09
N LYS A 139 -5.08 14.37 -13.06
CA LYS A 139 -4.27 14.53 -14.26
C LYS A 139 -3.51 13.23 -14.55
N THR A 140 -3.59 12.84 -15.81
CA THR A 140 -2.94 11.66 -16.37
C THR A 140 -1.84 12.09 -17.32
N LEU A 141 -0.67 11.47 -17.22
CA LEU A 141 0.43 11.67 -18.16
C LEU A 141 0.37 10.61 -19.26
N LYS A 142 0.64 11.03 -20.50
CA LYS A 142 0.84 10.09 -21.59
C LYS A 142 2.13 9.31 -21.33
N SER A 143 2.07 7.99 -21.43
CA SER A 143 3.28 7.17 -21.33
C SER A 143 4.23 7.49 -22.47
N SER A 144 5.50 7.74 -22.13
CA SER A 144 6.58 7.91 -23.11
C SER A 144 6.98 6.59 -23.76
N LEU A 145 6.63 5.47 -23.13
CA LEU A 145 6.98 4.11 -23.57
C LEU A 145 5.88 3.48 -24.44
N TYR A 146 4.62 3.83 -24.18
CA TYR A 146 3.47 3.33 -24.93
C TYR A 146 2.58 4.50 -25.33
N THR A 147 2.54 4.82 -26.62
CA THR A 147 1.74 5.93 -27.18
C THR A 147 0.23 5.80 -26.94
N GLU A 148 -0.20 4.65 -26.44
CA GLU A 148 -1.55 4.16 -26.22
C GLU A 148 -1.85 3.88 -24.72
N SER A 149 -1.16 4.52 -23.78
CA SER A 149 -1.52 4.42 -22.35
C SER A 149 -1.38 5.77 -21.64
N SER A 150 -2.26 6.00 -20.67
CA SER A 150 -2.27 7.18 -19.80
C SER A 150 -2.17 6.70 -18.35
N PHE A 151 -1.26 7.31 -17.59
CA PHE A 151 -0.98 6.92 -16.21
C PHE A 151 -1.31 8.06 -15.24
N ALA A 152 -2.00 7.73 -14.16
CA ALA A 152 -2.26 8.62 -13.04
C ALA A 152 -1.24 8.37 -11.92
N SER A 153 -0.68 9.42 -11.35
CA SER A 153 0.21 9.29 -10.19
C SER A 153 -0.57 8.91 -8.94
N GLU A 154 -0.06 7.92 -8.20
CA GLU A 154 -0.55 7.53 -6.88
C GLU A 154 -0.70 8.74 -5.95
N GLU A 155 0.37 9.53 -5.83
CA GLU A 155 0.40 10.76 -5.05
C GLU A 155 -0.69 11.75 -5.46
N ALA A 156 -0.85 11.97 -6.77
CA ALA A 156 -1.85 12.90 -7.26
C ALA A 156 -3.27 12.42 -6.94
N ILE A 157 -3.55 11.12 -7.05
CA ILE A 157 -4.87 10.58 -6.72
C ILE A 157 -5.18 10.77 -5.23
N VAL A 158 -4.28 10.32 -4.34
CA VAL A 158 -4.50 10.41 -2.89
C VAL A 158 -4.57 11.87 -2.44
N HIS A 159 -3.71 12.75 -2.97
CA HIS A 159 -3.78 14.19 -2.71
C HIS A 159 -5.15 14.79 -3.07
N GLN A 160 -5.65 14.53 -4.28
CA GLN A 160 -6.94 15.08 -4.73
C GLN A 160 -8.12 14.54 -3.94
N ILE A 161 -8.09 13.26 -3.53
CA ILE A 161 -9.11 12.69 -2.65
C ILE A 161 -9.00 13.27 -1.24
N GLY A 162 -7.79 13.50 -0.72
CA GLY A 162 -7.57 14.16 0.57
C GLY A 162 -8.15 15.57 0.61
N HIS A 163 -7.96 16.35 -0.46
CA HIS A 163 -8.62 17.64 -0.64
C HIS A 163 -10.14 17.52 -0.70
N PHE A 164 -10.68 16.56 -1.44
CA PHE A 164 -12.13 16.32 -1.50
C PHE A 164 -12.74 16.02 -0.13
N ILE A 165 -12.06 15.23 0.70
CA ILE A 165 -12.46 14.94 2.08
C ILE A 165 -12.39 16.21 2.93
N SER A 166 -11.27 16.95 2.86
CA SER A 166 -11.07 18.21 3.57
C SER A 166 -12.17 19.24 3.23
N ASP A 167 -12.44 19.45 1.93
CA ASP A 167 -13.48 20.38 1.46
C ASP A 167 -14.86 20.04 2.03
N TYR A 168 -15.21 18.73 2.06
CA TYR A 168 -16.45 18.28 2.69
C TYR A 168 -16.49 18.60 4.17
N MET A 169 -15.41 18.27 4.90
CA MET A 169 -15.29 18.54 6.33
C MET A 169 -15.56 20.03 6.60
N PHE A 170 -14.79 20.92 5.98
CA PHE A 170 -14.94 22.38 6.13
C PHE A 170 -16.33 22.92 5.75
N LYS A 171 -17.03 22.24 4.85
CA LYS A 171 -18.39 22.61 4.46
C LYS A 171 -19.45 22.23 5.49
N THR A 172 -19.26 21.10 6.19
CA THR A 172 -20.28 20.55 7.11
C THR A 172 -20.06 20.94 8.57
N ASN A 173 -18.83 21.28 8.96
CA ASN A 173 -18.47 21.51 10.35
C ASN A 173 -17.70 22.82 10.58
N ASN A 174 -17.74 23.33 11.82
CA ASN A 174 -16.94 24.50 12.22
C ASN A 174 -15.61 24.05 12.85
N PHE A 175 -14.51 24.38 12.18
CA PHE A 175 -13.15 24.04 12.59
C PHE A 175 -12.43 25.13 13.39
N ASP A 176 -13.11 26.18 13.84
CA ASP A 176 -12.51 27.26 14.64
C ASP A 176 -11.70 26.71 15.83
N LYS A 177 -12.21 25.67 16.50
CA LYS A 177 -11.51 25.03 17.63
C LYS A 177 -10.25 24.29 17.17
N LEU A 178 -10.36 23.49 16.10
CA LEU A 178 -9.22 22.73 15.56
C LEU A 178 -8.13 23.70 15.09
N LYS A 179 -8.52 24.76 14.40
CA LYS A 179 -7.63 25.83 13.94
C LYS A 179 -6.90 26.49 15.11
N VAL A 180 -7.60 26.82 16.20
CA VAL A 180 -6.96 27.39 17.39
C VAL A 180 -5.93 26.44 18.00
N GLU A 181 -6.17 25.13 18.03
CA GLU A 181 -5.17 24.17 18.50
C GLU A 181 -4.00 24.04 17.52
N PHE A 182 -4.25 24.04 16.20
CA PHE A 182 -3.19 24.04 15.20
C PHE A 182 -2.33 25.31 15.30
N ASP A 183 -2.93 26.49 15.44
CA ASP A 183 -2.20 27.76 15.62
C ASP A 183 -1.29 27.74 16.87
N LYS A 184 -1.73 27.08 17.96
CA LYS A 184 -0.88 26.88 19.15
C LYS A 184 0.27 25.91 18.90
N LEU A 185 0.02 24.86 18.12
CA LEU A 185 1.06 23.91 17.72
C LEU A 185 2.03 24.53 16.69
N ASN A 186 1.58 25.55 15.96
CA ASN A 186 2.35 26.29 14.95
C ASN A 186 3.20 27.42 15.54
N VAL A 187 3.34 27.54 16.86
CA VAL A 187 4.04 28.67 17.50
C VAL A 187 5.44 28.87 16.90
N GLY A 188 5.65 30.08 16.38
CA GLY A 188 6.88 30.48 15.69
C GLY A 188 6.87 30.30 14.17
N TYR A 189 5.79 29.75 13.61
CA TYR A 189 5.61 29.49 12.19
C TYR A 189 4.20 29.89 11.76
N GLU A 190 4.07 31.05 11.13
CA GLU A 190 2.78 31.51 10.58
C GLU A 190 2.48 30.84 9.23
N TYR A 191 1.20 30.65 8.93
CA TYR A 191 0.79 30.33 7.56
C TYR A 191 1.25 31.43 6.59
N ASP A 192 1.42 31.07 5.32
CA ASP A 192 2.05 31.88 4.25
C ASP A 192 3.56 32.18 4.48
N ALA A 193 4.20 31.57 5.47
CA ALA A 193 5.63 31.76 5.75
C ALA A 193 6.38 30.41 5.85
N TRP A 194 7.24 30.11 4.87
CA TRP A 194 8.16 28.96 4.93
C TRP A 194 9.61 29.41 5.16
N GLY A 195 10.04 29.36 6.42
CA GLY A 195 11.41 29.65 6.86
C GLY A 195 12.21 28.39 7.22
N GLU A 196 13.39 28.58 7.79
CA GLU A 196 14.19 27.48 8.34
C GLU A 196 13.43 26.76 9.48
N GLY A 197 13.38 25.43 9.43
CA GLY A 197 12.73 24.62 10.46
C GLY A 197 11.21 24.43 10.32
N TYR A 198 10.59 24.91 9.23
CA TYR A 198 9.14 24.71 8.98
C TYR A 198 8.73 23.23 9.02
N CYS A 199 9.61 22.32 8.58
CA CYS A 199 9.38 20.88 8.56
C CYS A 199 9.21 20.23 9.95
N LYS A 200 9.46 20.99 11.04
CA LYS A 200 9.15 20.54 12.40
C LYS A 200 7.66 20.63 12.73
N VAL A 201 6.93 21.46 11.99
CA VAL A 201 5.54 21.83 12.25
C VAL A 201 4.63 21.40 11.10
N PHE A 202 5.08 21.60 9.86
CA PHE A 202 4.32 21.29 8.64
C PHE A 202 4.92 20.10 7.90
N VAL A 203 4.08 19.23 7.34
CA VAL A 203 4.54 18.03 6.61
C VAL A 203 5.25 18.39 5.30
N ASN A 204 4.84 19.47 4.64
CA ASN A 204 5.50 19.99 3.46
C ASN A 204 5.31 21.52 3.34
N LYS A 205 5.80 22.14 2.25
CA LYS A 205 5.71 23.60 2.05
C LYS A 205 4.30 24.08 1.69
N HIS A 206 3.54 23.26 0.97
CA HIS A 206 2.14 23.52 0.63
C HIS A 206 1.28 23.57 1.89
N SER A 207 1.52 22.68 2.85
CA SER A 207 0.84 22.68 4.15
C SER A 207 1.05 23.97 4.95
N ALA A 208 2.10 24.73 4.66
CA ALA A 208 2.35 26.02 5.31
C ALA A 208 1.60 27.18 4.64
N ALA A 209 0.86 26.95 3.54
CA ALA A 209 0.12 28.00 2.84
C ALA A 209 -1.15 28.39 3.60
N SER A 210 -1.94 27.41 4.05
CA SER A 210 -3.19 27.67 4.77
C SER A 210 -3.54 26.52 5.73
N PHE A 211 -4.50 26.77 6.62
CA PHE A 211 -5.02 25.73 7.52
C PHE A 211 -5.72 24.62 6.74
N GLU A 212 -6.46 25.00 5.69
CA GLU A 212 -7.16 24.10 4.78
C GLU A 212 -6.18 23.18 4.03
N ASP A 213 -5.08 23.74 3.51
CA ASP A 213 -4.02 22.99 2.85
C ASP A 213 -3.28 22.08 3.83
N GLU A 214 -3.07 22.52 5.07
CA GLU A 214 -2.46 21.68 6.10
C GLU A 214 -3.32 20.45 6.42
N VAL A 215 -4.64 20.62 6.58
CA VAL A 215 -5.55 19.52 6.84
C VAL A 215 -5.55 18.53 5.67
N ALA A 216 -5.66 19.02 4.43
CA ALA A 216 -5.66 18.18 3.24
C ALA A 216 -4.32 17.40 3.08
N ASP A 217 -3.19 18.07 3.31
CA ASP A 217 -1.87 17.45 3.21
C ASP A 217 -1.61 16.44 4.32
N LEU A 218 -2.11 16.68 5.54
CA LEU A 218 -2.02 15.70 6.63
C LEU A 218 -2.79 14.43 6.31
N ILE A 219 -4.01 14.54 5.75
CA ILE A 219 -4.78 13.39 5.26
C ILE A 219 -3.99 12.65 4.19
N TRP A 220 -3.50 13.38 3.17
CA TRP A 220 -2.71 12.78 2.09
C TRP A 220 -1.48 12.03 2.59
N TYR A 221 -0.66 12.67 3.42
CA TYR A 221 0.57 12.04 3.93
C TYR A 221 0.27 10.87 4.86
N ALA A 222 -0.82 10.90 5.62
CA ALA A 222 -1.20 9.79 6.50
C ALA A 222 -1.61 8.55 5.72
N GLU A 223 -2.27 8.72 4.57
CA GLU A 223 -2.70 7.60 3.72
C GLU A 223 -1.59 7.10 2.79
N SER A 224 -0.75 8.00 2.25
CA SER A 224 0.31 7.61 1.31
C SER A 224 1.62 7.23 2.00
N HIS A 225 1.97 7.89 3.10
CA HIS A 225 3.30 7.83 3.71
C HIS A 225 3.30 7.67 5.24
N PRO A 226 2.51 6.75 5.82
CA PRO A 226 2.41 6.61 7.27
C PRO A 226 3.77 6.32 7.94
N SER A 227 4.66 5.56 7.28
CA SER A 227 6.00 5.28 7.80
C SER A 227 6.91 6.52 7.84
N ILE A 228 6.78 7.44 6.88
CA ILE A 228 7.54 8.69 6.86
C ILE A 228 7.08 9.58 8.01
N LEU A 229 5.76 9.72 8.18
CA LEU A 229 5.21 10.49 9.28
C LEU A 229 5.66 9.92 10.62
N ARG A 230 5.45 8.62 10.85
CA ARG A 230 5.85 7.93 12.09
C ARG A 230 7.31 8.20 12.47
N ASN A 231 8.21 8.24 11.49
CA ASN A 231 9.64 8.38 11.72
C ASN A 231 10.18 9.81 11.55
N ILE A 232 9.32 10.83 11.43
CA ILE A 232 9.73 12.21 11.15
C ILE A 232 10.63 12.84 12.23
N ASN A 233 10.60 12.29 13.44
CA ASN A 233 11.42 12.71 14.58
C ASN A 233 12.12 11.49 15.22
N ASP A 234 12.79 10.68 14.39
CA ASP A 234 13.55 9.49 14.81
C ASP A 234 12.72 8.49 15.64
N GLY A 235 11.42 8.39 15.33
CA GLY A 235 10.47 7.51 16.02
C GLY A 235 9.90 8.08 17.33
N ASP A 236 10.26 9.31 17.72
CA ASP A 236 9.65 10.01 18.85
C ASP A 236 8.43 10.84 18.42
N ARG A 237 7.53 11.13 19.37
CA ARG A 237 6.39 12.02 19.11
C ARG A 237 6.88 13.43 18.71
N ALA A 238 6.12 14.05 17.81
CA ALA A 238 6.41 15.35 17.21
C ALA A 238 5.09 16.12 17.08
N ILE A 239 5.19 17.43 16.78
CA ILE A 239 4.03 18.31 16.61
C ILE A 239 3.05 17.77 15.55
N ILE A 240 3.58 17.27 14.43
CA ILE A 240 2.77 16.68 13.35
C ILE A 240 1.94 15.49 13.86
N HIS A 241 2.48 14.67 14.77
CA HIS A 241 1.72 13.56 15.38
C HIS A 241 0.59 14.03 16.28
N GLU A 242 0.78 15.15 16.99
CA GLU A 242 -0.28 15.77 17.81
C GLU A 242 -1.40 16.31 16.91
N LYS A 243 -1.06 16.94 15.78
CA LYS A 243 -2.04 17.40 14.79
C LYS A 243 -2.84 16.26 14.16
N LEU A 244 -2.17 15.16 13.80
CA LEU A 244 -2.86 13.95 13.30
C LEU A 244 -3.83 13.39 14.35
N SER A 245 -3.44 13.38 15.63
CA SER A 245 -4.32 12.92 16.71
C SER A 245 -5.56 13.82 16.84
N LEU A 246 -5.38 15.13 16.83
CA LEU A 246 -6.48 16.10 16.87
C LEU A 246 -7.39 15.99 15.64
N LEU A 247 -6.81 15.80 14.46
CA LEU A 247 -7.57 15.64 13.23
C LEU A 247 -8.38 14.33 13.26
N ALA A 248 -7.80 13.24 13.74
CA ALA A 248 -8.50 11.97 13.91
C ALA A 248 -9.69 12.08 14.88
N ASP A 249 -9.54 12.83 15.98
CA ASP A 249 -10.65 13.13 16.90
C ASP A 249 -11.79 13.86 16.19
N VAL A 250 -11.46 14.82 15.32
CA VAL A 250 -12.48 15.52 14.53
C VAL A 250 -13.13 14.62 13.48
N PHE A 251 -12.38 13.69 12.86
CA PHE A 251 -12.97 12.68 11.98
C PHE A 251 -14.04 11.83 12.68
N ASN A 252 -13.83 11.46 13.95
CA ASN A 252 -14.84 10.75 14.76
C ASN A 252 -16.11 11.59 14.99
N GLU A 253 -16.03 12.92 14.95
CA GLU A 253 -17.18 13.81 15.08
C GLU A 253 -17.87 14.08 13.73
N VAL A 254 -17.10 14.07 12.63
CA VAL A 254 -17.60 14.41 11.29
C VAL A 254 -18.25 13.22 10.60
N PHE A 255 -17.68 12.02 10.74
CA PHE A 255 -18.03 10.86 9.93
C PHE A 255 -18.67 9.76 10.77
N ASP A 256 -19.86 9.33 10.37
CA ASP A 256 -20.56 8.19 11.01
C ASP A 256 -19.83 6.85 10.75
N SER A 257 -19.08 6.79 9.64
CA SER A 257 -18.26 5.63 9.26
C SER A 257 -17.00 5.44 10.12
N ILE A 258 -16.62 6.44 10.93
CA ILE A 258 -15.40 6.41 11.74
C ILE A 258 -15.72 6.12 13.19
N SER A 259 -14.95 5.20 13.76
CA SER A 259 -15.06 4.81 15.16
C SER A 259 -13.68 4.52 15.75
N GLU A 260 -13.63 4.26 17.06
CA GLU A 260 -12.42 3.77 17.73
C GLU A 260 -11.84 2.52 17.05
N ASN A 261 -12.70 1.66 16.49
CA ASN A 261 -12.32 0.46 15.76
C ASN A 261 -11.78 0.75 14.36
N THR A 262 -11.85 1.98 13.84
CA THR A 262 -11.20 2.34 12.58
C THR A 262 -9.70 2.55 12.77
N LYS A 263 -9.26 2.94 13.97
CA LYS A 263 -7.84 3.21 14.31
C LYS A 263 -7.17 4.19 13.35
N LEU A 264 -7.92 5.24 12.99
CA LEU A 264 -7.54 6.22 11.99
C LEU A 264 -6.11 6.74 12.22
N TRP A 265 -5.26 6.53 11.23
CA TRP A 265 -3.85 6.95 11.16
C TRP A 265 -2.97 6.58 12.35
N LEU A 266 -3.35 5.59 13.17
CA LEU A 266 -2.47 5.11 14.23
C LEU A 266 -1.13 4.64 13.64
N ASN A 267 -1.13 4.02 12.46
CA ASN A 267 0.07 3.61 11.74
C ASN A 267 1.03 4.76 11.38
N ALA A 268 0.56 6.00 11.34
CA ALA A 268 1.35 7.20 11.08
C ALA A 268 1.92 7.87 12.36
N ILE A 269 1.58 7.35 13.54
CA ILE A 269 1.98 7.90 14.83
C ILE A 269 2.85 6.88 15.57
N PRO A 270 3.97 7.28 16.19
CA PRO A 270 4.75 6.39 17.05
C PRO A 270 3.94 5.87 18.23
N GLN A 271 3.88 4.55 18.35
CA GLN A 271 3.18 3.85 19.43
C GLN A 271 4.17 3.21 20.41
N ASN A 272 3.66 2.74 21.54
CA ASN A 272 4.40 1.90 22.49
C ASN A 272 3.66 0.57 22.67
N SER A 273 4.41 -0.51 22.91
CA SER A 273 3.79 -1.81 23.18
C SER A 273 3.02 -1.81 24.50
N GLN A 274 1.87 -2.48 24.50
CA GLN A 274 1.07 -2.62 25.71
C GLN A 274 1.76 -3.53 26.74
N SER A 275 1.42 -3.32 28.01
CA SER A 275 2.10 -3.99 29.13
C SER A 275 2.09 -5.53 29.06
N TRP A 276 1.06 -6.11 28.44
CA TRP A 276 0.92 -7.57 28.29
C TRP A 276 1.81 -8.15 27.17
N ALA A 277 2.17 -7.36 26.16
CA ALA A 277 2.98 -7.79 25.01
C ALA A 277 4.45 -7.36 25.10
N LYS A 278 4.75 -6.41 25.99
CA LYS A 278 6.04 -5.69 26.05
C LYS A 278 7.25 -6.60 26.15
N ASP A 279 7.24 -7.58 27.05
CA ASP A 279 8.40 -8.45 27.29
C ASP A 279 8.66 -9.38 26.11
N THR A 280 7.60 -9.99 25.56
CA THR A 280 7.70 -10.86 24.38
C THR A 280 8.17 -10.09 23.15
N ILE A 281 7.61 -8.91 22.88
CA ILE A 281 8.03 -8.06 21.76
C ILE A 281 9.50 -7.66 21.91
N ALA A 282 9.95 -7.33 23.12
CA ALA A 282 11.35 -7.01 23.37
C ALA A 282 12.27 -8.23 23.08
N GLU A 283 11.87 -9.45 23.48
CA GLU A 283 12.59 -10.68 23.16
C GLU A 283 12.66 -10.94 21.64
N MET A 284 11.55 -10.73 20.94
CA MET A 284 11.48 -10.90 19.48
C MET A 284 12.36 -9.90 18.74
N LYS A 285 12.36 -8.62 19.15
CA LYS A 285 13.25 -7.59 18.60
C LYS A 285 14.71 -7.91 18.85
N ASN A 286 15.07 -8.33 20.06
CA ASN A 286 16.44 -8.75 20.40
C ASN A 286 16.90 -9.97 19.58
N SER A 287 15.96 -10.76 19.11
CA SER A 287 16.19 -11.92 18.24
C SER A 287 16.07 -11.59 16.74
N SER A 288 15.92 -10.31 16.38
CA SER A 288 15.75 -9.82 15.00
C SER A 288 14.56 -10.44 14.25
N LEU A 289 13.53 -10.87 14.98
CA LEU A 289 12.32 -11.49 14.41
C LEU A 289 11.33 -10.45 13.89
N ILE A 290 11.34 -9.25 14.47
CA ILE A 290 10.56 -8.10 14.01
C ILE A 290 11.54 -7.15 13.31
N SER A 291 11.30 -6.84 12.04
CA SER A 291 12.10 -5.91 11.26
C SER A 291 11.98 -4.48 11.79
N ASP A 292 13.06 -3.70 11.71
CA ASP A 292 13.11 -2.29 12.16
C ASP A 292 12.06 -1.40 11.46
N GLU A 293 11.61 -1.77 10.26
CA GLU A 293 10.54 -1.03 9.54
C GLU A 293 9.21 -1.00 10.32
N PHE A 294 8.99 -1.98 11.21
CA PHE A 294 7.80 -2.05 12.05
C PHE A 294 7.98 -1.37 13.41
N ASP A 295 9.11 -0.73 13.66
CA ASP A 295 9.29 0.03 14.89
C ASP A 295 8.24 1.14 15.01
N GLY A 296 7.67 1.22 16.22
CA GLY A 296 6.58 2.14 16.54
C GLY A 296 5.19 1.69 16.08
N LEU A 297 5.02 0.47 15.56
CA LEU A 297 3.71 -0.12 15.23
C LEU A 297 3.32 -1.20 16.25
N TYR A 298 2.21 -1.00 16.96
CA TYR A 298 1.72 -1.95 17.95
C TYR A 298 0.19 -2.08 17.93
N ASP A 299 -0.53 -1.02 18.27
CA ASP A 299 -1.99 -0.97 18.34
C ASP A 299 -2.66 -0.79 16.97
N ALA A 300 -1.95 -0.31 15.94
CA ALA A 300 -2.46 -0.24 14.57
C ALA A 300 -2.79 -1.65 14.02
N TYR A 301 -3.71 -1.73 13.05
CA TYR A 301 -4.00 -2.99 12.36
C TYR A 301 -2.90 -3.36 11.38
N ILE A 302 -2.58 -4.65 11.33
CA ILE A 302 -1.58 -5.17 10.40
C ILE A 302 -2.20 -5.37 9.02
N THR A 303 -1.51 -4.89 7.99
CA THR A 303 -1.88 -5.14 6.59
C THR A 303 -1.53 -6.58 6.21
N ARG A 304 -2.14 -7.12 5.15
CA ARG A 304 -1.76 -8.45 4.64
C ARG A 304 -0.30 -8.49 4.24
N GLU A 305 0.15 -7.46 3.52
CA GLU A 305 1.55 -7.33 3.09
C GLU A 305 2.53 -7.38 4.26
N ASP A 306 2.28 -6.57 5.30
CA ASP A 306 3.18 -6.48 6.45
C ASP A 306 3.15 -7.76 7.30
N PHE A 307 2.01 -8.45 7.37
CA PHE A 307 1.94 -9.77 7.99
C PHE A 307 2.80 -10.80 7.23
N TYR A 308 2.78 -10.81 5.90
CA TYR A 308 3.62 -11.71 5.11
C TYR A 308 5.12 -11.40 5.28
N LYS A 309 5.49 -10.11 5.29
CA LYS A 309 6.86 -9.68 5.61
C LYS A 309 7.31 -10.19 6.98
N LEU A 310 6.48 -10.01 7.99
CA LEU A 310 6.75 -10.45 9.36
C LEU A 310 6.98 -11.98 9.41
N ILE A 311 6.04 -12.77 8.89
CA ILE A 311 6.11 -14.24 8.91
C ILE A 311 7.33 -14.75 8.16
N LEU A 312 7.62 -14.21 6.97
CA LEU A 312 8.77 -14.65 6.19
C LEU A 312 10.09 -14.29 6.87
N ASN A 313 10.20 -13.10 7.48
CA ASN A 313 11.37 -12.77 8.29
C ASN A 313 11.52 -13.74 9.46
N MET A 314 10.44 -14.02 10.20
CA MET A 314 10.46 -14.96 11.32
C MET A 314 10.92 -16.36 10.91
N LEU A 315 10.38 -16.90 9.81
CA LEU A 315 10.77 -18.22 9.30
C LEU A 315 12.24 -18.22 8.84
N ASN A 316 12.67 -17.19 8.11
CA ASN A 316 14.06 -17.03 7.68
C ASN A 316 15.03 -17.02 8.87
N GLN A 317 14.71 -16.27 9.93
CA GLN A 317 15.57 -16.20 11.12
C GLN A 317 15.57 -17.50 11.94
N LYS A 318 14.43 -18.21 12.03
CA LYS A 318 14.31 -19.39 12.91
C LYS A 318 14.78 -20.68 12.27
N ILE A 319 14.48 -20.90 11.00
CA ILE A 319 14.80 -22.17 10.32
C ILE A 319 15.79 -21.99 9.16
N GLY A 320 16.00 -20.77 8.65
CA GLY A 320 16.94 -20.50 7.56
C GLY A 320 16.37 -20.80 6.17
N GLN A 321 16.88 -20.08 5.17
CA GLN A 321 16.38 -20.13 3.79
C GLN A 321 16.44 -21.54 3.15
N ASP A 322 17.50 -22.30 3.41
CA ASP A 322 17.66 -23.65 2.82
C ASP A 322 16.61 -24.63 3.35
N ASN A 323 16.29 -24.54 4.64
CA ASN A 323 15.25 -25.37 5.24
C ASN A 323 13.85 -24.91 4.82
N LEU A 324 13.63 -23.61 4.67
CA LEU A 324 12.40 -23.06 4.11
C LEU A 324 12.09 -23.66 2.74
N ASN A 325 13.09 -23.72 1.85
CA ASN A 325 12.91 -24.33 0.54
C ASN A 325 12.53 -25.82 0.62
N THR A 326 13.01 -26.51 1.66
CA THR A 326 12.69 -27.92 1.87
C THR A 326 11.29 -28.10 2.43
N TYR A 327 10.90 -27.37 3.48
CA TYR A 327 9.59 -27.49 4.11
C TYR A 327 8.45 -27.11 3.15
N PHE A 328 8.64 -26.05 2.37
CA PHE A 328 7.62 -25.55 1.45
C PHE A 328 7.83 -26.05 0.01
N ASN A 329 8.68 -27.06 -0.20
CA ASN A 329 8.99 -27.64 -1.51
C ASN A 329 9.34 -26.62 -2.61
N LEU A 330 10.05 -25.54 -2.24
CA LEU A 330 10.58 -24.53 -3.17
C LEU A 330 11.83 -25.07 -3.88
N MET A 331 11.73 -26.17 -4.63
CA MET A 331 12.85 -26.62 -5.48
C MET A 331 13.18 -25.53 -6.52
N GLY A 332 14.46 -25.42 -6.91
CA GLY A 332 14.94 -24.40 -7.85
C GLY A 332 14.11 -24.40 -9.13
N TYR A 333 13.19 -23.44 -9.23
CA TYR A 333 12.28 -23.30 -10.35
C TYR A 333 13.09 -22.89 -11.57
N GLU A 334 13.03 -23.69 -12.64
CA GLU A 334 13.32 -23.20 -13.97
C GLU A 334 12.04 -22.53 -14.48
N GLU A 335 12.10 -21.24 -14.85
CA GLU A 335 10.98 -20.56 -15.48
C GLU A 335 10.60 -21.29 -16.78
N HIS A 336 9.45 -21.96 -16.78
CA HIS A 336 8.87 -22.51 -18.00
C HIS A 336 7.69 -21.65 -18.42
N VAL A 337 7.85 -20.99 -19.57
CA VAL A 337 6.80 -20.21 -20.22
C VAL A 337 6.07 -21.15 -21.18
N ALA A 338 4.84 -21.51 -20.86
CA ALA A 338 3.98 -22.30 -21.73
C ALA A 338 3.01 -21.36 -22.48
N LEU A 339 2.97 -21.46 -23.80
CA LEU A 339 1.98 -20.77 -24.62
C LEU A 339 0.79 -21.69 -24.84
N ASP A 340 -0.42 -21.28 -24.47
CA ASP A 340 -1.64 -21.94 -24.91
C ASP A 340 -1.85 -21.63 -26.41
N PRO A 341 -1.72 -22.62 -27.29
CA PRO A 341 -1.81 -22.40 -28.73
C PRO A 341 -3.25 -22.12 -29.20
N VAL A 342 -4.26 -22.27 -28.34
CA VAL A 342 -5.67 -22.06 -28.67
C VAL A 342 -6.11 -20.64 -28.31
N ASN A 343 -5.73 -20.15 -27.13
CA ASN A 343 -6.16 -18.83 -26.62
C ASN A 343 -5.04 -17.77 -26.68
N GLY A 344 -3.81 -18.14 -27.01
CA GLY A 344 -2.68 -17.20 -27.07
C GLY A 344 -2.19 -16.73 -25.70
N GLU A 345 -2.67 -17.33 -24.62
CA GLU A 345 -2.30 -16.98 -23.25
C GLU A 345 -0.93 -17.56 -22.89
N ILE A 346 -0.12 -16.76 -22.20
CA ILE A 346 1.15 -17.19 -21.60
C ILE A 346 0.86 -17.68 -20.19
N PHE A 347 1.21 -18.93 -19.91
CA PHE A 347 1.19 -19.53 -18.59
C PHE A 347 2.62 -19.61 -18.07
N VAL A 348 2.83 -19.13 -16.86
CA VAL A 348 4.00 -19.49 -16.06
C VAL A 348 3.62 -20.77 -15.30
N ASP A 349 4.58 -21.67 -15.11
CA ASP A 349 4.39 -23.07 -14.64
C ASP A 349 3.72 -23.25 -13.25
N ASP A 350 3.26 -22.17 -12.62
CA ASP A 350 2.62 -22.14 -11.30
C ASP A 350 1.07 -22.14 -11.36
N GLY A 351 0.48 -22.25 -12.55
CA GLY A 351 -0.98 -22.14 -12.71
C GLY A 351 -1.51 -20.72 -12.42
N MET A 352 -0.62 -19.74 -12.24
CA MET A 352 -0.94 -18.33 -12.15
C MET A 352 -1.10 -17.79 -13.58
N ASN A 353 -2.13 -16.97 -13.80
CA ASN A 353 -2.21 -16.24 -15.05
C ASN A 353 -1.11 -15.17 -15.10
N TYR A 354 -0.63 -14.87 -16.31
CA TYR A 354 0.43 -13.90 -16.54
C TYR A 354 0.16 -12.55 -15.87
N SER A 355 -1.09 -12.11 -15.81
CA SER A 355 -1.48 -10.84 -15.18
C SER A 355 -1.19 -10.79 -13.68
N SER A 356 -1.40 -11.88 -12.94
CA SER A 356 -1.14 -11.92 -11.50
C SER A 356 0.37 -12.03 -11.20
N TYR A 357 1.09 -12.78 -12.04
CA TYR A 357 2.55 -12.86 -12.00
C TYR A 357 3.19 -11.50 -12.28
N TYR A 358 2.69 -10.80 -13.30
CA TYR A 358 3.14 -9.46 -13.68
C TYR A 358 2.87 -8.42 -12.59
N ASN A 359 1.72 -8.47 -11.91
CA ASN A 359 1.44 -7.58 -10.77
C ASN A 359 2.44 -7.78 -9.61
N LEU A 360 2.83 -9.02 -9.32
CA LEU A 360 3.84 -9.32 -8.31
C LEU A 360 5.24 -8.82 -8.72
N LEU A 361 5.60 -8.98 -10.00
CA LEU A 361 6.87 -8.48 -10.55
C LEU A 361 6.93 -6.94 -10.64
N CYS A 362 5.86 -6.28 -11.07
CA CYS A 362 5.79 -4.83 -11.19
C CYS A 362 5.80 -4.11 -9.84
N ASN A 363 5.28 -4.74 -8.79
CA ASN A 363 5.40 -4.24 -7.43
C ASN A 363 6.76 -4.55 -6.79
N ASN A 364 7.66 -5.26 -7.50
CA ASN A 364 9.03 -5.59 -7.08
C ASN A 364 9.11 -6.21 -5.67
N ASN A 365 8.05 -6.90 -5.24
CA ASN A 365 7.91 -7.35 -3.87
C ASN A 365 8.30 -8.83 -3.79
N GLU A 366 9.61 -9.09 -3.72
CA GLU A 366 10.20 -10.43 -3.60
C GLU A 366 9.56 -11.24 -2.47
N ILE A 367 9.15 -10.57 -1.39
CA ILE A 367 8.48 -11.15 -0.23
C ILE A 367 7.09 -11.68 -0.59
N LEU A 368 6.28 -10.92 -1.34
CA LEU A 368 4.96 -11.39 -1.77
C LEU A 368 5.06 -12.57 -2.75
N ASN A 369 6.06 -12.53 -3.64
CA ASN A 369 6.34 -13.65 -4.54
C ASN A 369 6.77 -14.91 -3.75
N GLN A 370 7.65 -14.74 -2.76
CA GLN A 370 8.03 -15.84 -1.88
C GLN A 370 6.84 -16.39 -1.09
N ALA A 371 6.00 -15.53 -0.51
CA ALA A 371 4.79 -15.95 0.22
C ALA A 371 3.82 -16.70 -0.69
N TYR A 372 3.66 -16.27 -1.94
CA TYR A 372 2.84 -16.96 -2.94
C TYR A 372 3.39 -18.35 -3.27
N ARG A 373 4.68 -18.44 -3.57
CA ARG A 373 5.35 -19.73 -3.86
C ARG A 373 5.31 -20.69 -2.67
N MET A 374 5.29 -20.16 -1.46
CA MET A 374 5.12 -20.93 -0.23
C MET A 374 3.66 -21.32 0.06
N GLY A 375 2.69 -20.96 -0.79
CA GLY A 375 1.27 -21.24 -0.58
C GLY A 375 0.64 -20.46 0.58
N ILE A 376 1.36 -19.49 1.16
CA ILE A 376 0.87 -18.63 2.25
C ILE A 376 -0.08 -17.56 1.69
N LEU A 377 0.25 -17.02 0.52
CA LEU A 377 -0.59 -16.09 -0.23
C LEU A 377 -1.30 -16.86 -1.34
N ASN A 378 -2.62 -16.69 -1.46
CA ASN A 378 -3.38 -17.21 -2.60
C ASN A 378 -3.52 -16.15 -3.72
N SER A 379 -3.88 -16.58 -4.93
CA SER A 379 -4.00 -15.70 -6.11
C SER A 379 -5.17 -14.71 -6.07
N GLU A 380 -6.14 -14.89 -5.16
CA GLU A 380 -7.23 -13.94 -4.94
C GLU A 380 -6.79 -12.81 -3.98
N SER A 381 -6.03 -13.16 -2.94
CA SER A 381 -5.47 -12.25 -1.94
C SER A 381 -4.33 -11.38 -2.47
N SER A 382 -3.68 -11.78 -3.56
CA SER A 382 -2.62 -10.98 -4.20
C SER A 382 -3.12 -9.65 -4.79
N LYS A 383 -4.45 -9.49 -4.91
CA LYS A 383 -5.09 -8.26 -5.40
C LYS A 383 -5.41 -7.24 -4.31
N GLU A 384 -5.34 -7.62 -3.03
CA GLU A 384 -5.73 -6.76 -1.88
C GLU A 384 -4.72 -6.84 -0.72
N THR A 385 -3.44 -6.67 -1.05
CA THR A 385 -2.33 -6.78 -0.09
C THR A 385 -2.29 -5.64 0.93
N GLU A 386 -2.88 -4.48 0.60
CA GLU A 386 -2.91 -3.28 1.45
C GLU A 386 -4.03 -3.32 2.51
N GLY A 387 -5.01 -4.23 2.37
CA GLY A 387 -6.09 -4.38 3.36
C GLY A 387 -5.64 -5.00 4.68
N TYR A 388 -6.43 -4.81 5.74
CA TYR A 388 -6.13 -5.37 7.06
C TYR A 388 -6.45 -6.86 7.16
N MET A 389 -5.65 -7.58 7.96
CA MET A 389 -5.82 -9.00 8.23
C MET A 389 -6.81 -9.23 9.37
N THR A 390 -7.83 -10.04 9.12
CA THR A 390 -8.69 -10.57 10.18
C THR A 390 -7.99 -11.66 10.98
N ARG A 391 -8.45 -11.89 12.21
CA ARG A 391 -7.97 -12.98 13.07
C ARG A 391 -8.17 -14.36 12.44
N LEU A 392 -9.24 -14.56 11.67
CA LEU A 392 -9.48 -15.81 10.93
C LEU A 392 -8.46 -16.03 9.80
N GLU A 393 -8.10 -14.98 9.05
CA GLU A 393 -7.07 -15.06 7.99
C GLU A 393 -5.72 -15.45 8.59
N ILE A 394 -5.32 -14.81 9.68
CA ILE A 394 -4.07 -15.13 10.40
C ILE A 394 -4.12 -16.58 10.91
N ALA A 395 -5.21 -17.00 11.54
CA ALA A 395 -5.34 -18.37 12.06
C ALA A 395 -5.15 -19.43 10.96
N LYS A 396 -5.77 -19.24 9.78
CA LYS A 396 -5.61 -20.15 8.64
C LYS A 396 -4.15 -20.25 8.20
N ILE A 397 -3.46 -19.12 8.08
CA ILE A 397 -2.06 -19.07 7.65
C ILE A 397 -1.15 -19.75 8.69
N LEU A 398 -1.33 -19.45 9.98
CA LEU A 398 -0.51 -20.06 11.04
C LEU A 398 -0.73 -21.57 11.14
N VAL A 399 -1.96 -22.06 10.98
CA VAL A 399 -2.26 -23.50 10.94
C VAL A 399 -1.60 -24.16 9.74
N TYR A 400 -1.67 -23.52 8.56
CA TYR A 400 -1.01 -24.00 7.35
C TYR A 400 0.50 -24.10 7.54
N ILE A 401 1.15 -23.02 8.01
CA ILE A 401 2.60 -23.01 8.29
C ILE A 401 2.97 -24.08 9.31
N GLY A 402 2.20 -24.21 10.40
CA GLY A 402 2.41 -25.24 11.40
C GLY A 402 2.39 -26.65 10.80
N ASN A 403 1.43 -26.94 9.93
CA ASN A 403 1.34 -28.21 9.21
C ASN A 403 2.55 -28.46 8.30
N GLU A 404 2.97 -27.47 7.51
CA GLU A 404 4.15 -27.60 6.63
C GLU A 404 5.44 -27.82 7.43
N LEU A 405 5.52 -27.26 8.64
CA LEU A 405 6.62 -27.49 9.59
C LEU A 405 6.51 -28.83 10.35
N GLY A 406 5.54 -29.68 10.02
CA GLY A 406 5.36 -31.02 10.58
C GLY A 406 4.57 -31.08 11.88
N MET A 407 3.84 -30.02 12.25
CA MET A 407 2.94 -30.05 13.41
C MET A 407 1.71 -30.92 13.09
N ASP A 408 1.38 -31.82 14.00
CA ASP A 408 0.13 -32.58 13.91
C ASP A 408 -1.08 -31.68 14.19
N ILE A 409 -1.83 -31.37 13.13
CA ILE A 409 -3.06 -30.59 13.14
C ILE A 409 -4.33 -31.45 13.04
N SER A 410 -4.18 -32.79 13.02
CA SER A 410 -5.30 -33.71 12.87
C SER A 410 -6.15 -33.85 14.13
N ASP A 411 -5.55 -33.59 15.30
CA ASP A 411 -6.22 -33.59 16.60
C ASP A 411 -6.30 -32.17 17.18
N TYR A 412 -7.52 -31.74 17.49
CA TYR A 412 -7.81 -30.43 18.08
C TYR A 412 -8.99 -30.47 19.03
N GLU A 413 -8.90 -29.69 20.11
CA GLU A 413 -9.99 -29.52 21.05
C GLU A 413 -10.97 -28.46 20.56
N ILE A 414 -12.26 -28.80 20.56
CA ILE A 414 -13.32 -27.84 20.25
C ILE A 414 -13.48 -26.91 21.46
N THR A 415 -13.20 -25.62 21.26
CA THR A 415 -13.43 -24.59 22.26
C THR A 415 -14.79 -23.94 22.03
N ASN A 416 -15.61 -23.84 23.08
CA ASN A 416 -16.96 -23.25 23.01
C ASN A 416 -16.91 -21.72 23.02
N TYR A 417 -16.48 -21.11 21.91
CA TYR A 417 -16.61 -19.67 21.71
C TYR A 417 -18.05 -19.31 21.33
N LYS A 418 -18.56 -18.17 21.82
CA LYS A 418 -19.95 -17.75 21.57
C LYS A 418 -20.19 -17.26 20.13
N ASP A 419 -19.15 -16.74 19.51
CA ASP A 419 -19.18 -16.14 18.17
C ASP A 419 -18.82 -17.13 17.05
N ILE A 420 -18.59 -18.41 17.39
CA ILE A 420 -18.22 -19.44 16.43
C ILE A 420 -19.34 -19.77 15.45
N ASP A 421 -20.59 -19.56 15.84
CA ASP A 421 -21.77 -19.82 14.99
C ASP A 421 -21.85 -18.86 13.79
N ASN A 422 -21.14 -17.72 13.84
CA ASN A 422 -21.04 -16.79 12.72
C ASN A 422 -20.01 -17.23 11.66
N VAL A 423 -19.25 -18.30 11.93
CA VAL A 423 -18.19 -18.81 11.06
C VAL A 423 -18.70 -20.01 10.28
N SER A 424 -18.29 -20.13 9.02
CA SER A 424 -18.65 -21.28 8.18
C SER A 424 -18.05 -22.58 8.72
N GLU A 425 -18.78 -23.70 8.60
CA GLU A 425 -18.37 -25.00 9.18
C GLU A 425 -16.99 -25.49 8.72
N ASN A 426 -16.59 -25.18 7.49
CA ASN A 426 -15.27 -25.50 6.94
C ASN A 426 -14.14 -24.62 7.48
N GLU A 427 -14.46 -23.47 8.09
CA GLU A 427 -13.48 -22.54 8.65
C GLU A 427 -13.29 -22.71 10.17
N LYS A 428 -14.30 -23.24 10.87
CA LYS A 428 -14.25 -23.50 12.33
C LYS A 428 -13.01 -24.32 12.76
N PRO A 429 -12.58 -25.37 12.04
CA PRO A 429 -11.39 -26.14 12.43
C PRO A 429 -10.12 -25.29 12.58
N TYR A 430 -9.89 -24.30 11.71
CA TYR A 430 -8.71 -23.44 11.81
C TYR A 430 -8.68 -22.63 13.10
N ILE A 431 -9.85 -22.17 13.56
CA ILE A 431 -9.99 -21.45 14.82
C ILE A 431 -9.66 -22.38 15.99
N TYR A 432 -10.20 -23.59 16.00
CA TYR A 432 -9.96 -24.55 17.08
C TYR A 432 -8.50 -24.99 17.14
N ILE A 433 -7.88 -25.28 15.99
CA ILE A 433 -6.46 -25.66 15.92
C ILE A 433 -5.60 -24.49 16.39
N ALA A 434 -5.82 -23.27 15.88
CA ALA A 434 -5.05 -22.10 16.28
C ALA A 434 -5.15 -21.82 17.80
N ALA A 435 -6.35 -21.94 18.37
CA ALA A 435 -6.56 -21.79 19.81
C ALA A 435 -5.89 -22.90 20.62
N GLY A 436 -6.08 -24.16 20.22
CA GLY A 436 -5.56 -25.33 20.93
C GLY A 436 -4.03 -25.45 20.90
N LYS A 437 -3.40 -25.09 19.76
CA LYS A 437 -1.94 -25.04 19.63
C LYS A 437 -1.34 -23.75 20.20
N GLY A 438 -2.18 -22.77 20.52
CA GLY A 438 -1.77 -21.49 21.09
C GLY A 438 -1.17 -20.52 20.09
N PHE A 439 -1.44 -20.69 18.79
CA PHE A 439 -1.07 -19.74 17.73
C PHE A 439 -1.85 -18.43 17.84
N LEU A 440 -3.14 -18.52 18.16
CA LEU A 440 -4.00 -17.36 18.36
C LEU A 440 -5.12 -17.73 19.32
N LYS A 441 -5.26 -16.99 20.41
CA LYS A 441 -6.25 -17.28 21.47
C LYS A 441 -7.36 -16.24 21.48
N GLY A 442 -8.57 -16.67 21.79
CA GLY A 442 -9.69 -15.78 22.09
C GLY A 442 -9.59 -15.16 23.48
N ASP A 443 -10.55 -14.30 23.83
CA ASP A 443 -10.63 -13.64 25.15
C ASP A 443 -11.22 -14.56 26.26
N GLY A 444 -11.40 -15.84 25.95
CA GLY A 444 -12.03 -16.86 26.80
C GLY A 444 -13.53 -17.02 26.56
N LEU A 445 -14.21 -16.02 25.99
CA LEU A 445 -15.63 -16.09 25.62
C LEU A 445 -15.85 -16.05 24.10
N ASN A 446 -15.03 -15.27 23.39
CA ASN A 446 -15.13 -15.02 21.96
C ASN A 446 -13.76 -15.19 21.31
N PHE A 447 -13.75 -15.69 20.07
CA PHE A 447 -12.53 -15.76 19.26
C PHE A 447 -12.28 -14.47 18.46
N LYS A 448 -13.37 -13.79 18.08
CA LYS A 448 -13.45 -12.59 17.24
C LYS A 448 -12.88 -12.82 15.84
N PRO A 449 -13.43 -13.77 15.06
CA PRO A 449 -12.83 -14.22 13.81
C PRO A 449 -12.74 -13.13 12.74
N PHE A 450 -13.67 -12.18 12.74
CA PHE A 450 -13.76 -11.12 11.72
C PHE A 450 -13.17 -9.79 12.19
N ASP A 451 -12.69 -9.71 13.43
CA ASP A 451 -11.98 -8.52 13.92
C ASP A 451 -10.59 -8.47 13.27
N TYR A 452 -10.14 -7.26 12.93
CA TYR A 452 -8.79 -7.04 12.45
C TYR A 452 -7.75 -7.24 13.56
N CYS A 453 -6.63 -7.82 13.20
CA CYS A 453 -5.52 -8.08 14.10
C CYS A 453 -4.58 -6.88 14.17
N THR A 454 -4.14 -6.54 15.37
CA THR A 454 -3.11 -5.52 15.58
C THR A 454 -1.71 -6.04 15.30
N TYR A 455 -0.75 -5.13 15.07
CA TYR A 455 0.66 -5.50 14.98
C TYR A 455 1.15 -6.25 16.21
N GLN A 456 0.80 -5.80 17.41
CA GLN A 456 1.22 -6.48 18.65
C GLN A 456 0.56 -7.86 18.80
N GLU A 457 -0.70 -8.05 18.40
CA GLU A 457 -1.31 -9.38 18.38
C GLU A 457 -0.67 -10.30 17.35
N ALA A 458 -0.21 -9.76 16.21
CA ALA A 458 0.49 -10.54 15.18
C ALA A 458 1.93 -10.92 15.57
N TYR A 459 2.58 -10.13 16.42
CA TYR A 459 3.91 -10.46 16.94
C TYR A 459 3.86 -11.63 17.93
N ILE A 460 2.86 -11.64 18.81
CA ILE A 460 2.68 -12.65 19.86
C ILE A 460 2.23 -13.98 19.27
#